data_AF-A0A352WQD6-F1
#
_entry.id   AF-A0A352WQD6-F1
#
_cell.length_a   1.000
_cell.length_b   1.000
_cell.length_c   1.000
_cell.angle_alpha   90.00
_cell.angle_beta   90.00
_cell.angle_gamma   90.00
#
_symmetry.space_group_name_H-M   'P 1'
#
loop_
_entity.id
_entity.type
_entity.pdbx_description
1 polymer ?
#
loop_
_entity_poly.entity_id
_entity_poly.type
_entity_poly.pdbx_seq_one_letter_code
_entity_poly.pdbx_strand_id
1 'polypeptide(L)'
;AKLVANLLMAAGINRLITMDLHADQIQGFFEIPVDHLYASTLFLPYLESLDRENLCIATPDTGGTKRANSYAKHLGVDMAICYKQR
;
A
#
# COMPACT_ATOMS: atom_id res chain seq x y z
N ALA A 1 -9.82 11.92 -5.99
CA ALA A 1 -8.92 11.20 -6.92
C ALA A 1 -9.42 11.23 -8.38
N LYS A 2 -10.67 10.86 -8.70
CA LYS A 2 -11.16 10.81 -10.10
C LYS A 2 -11.02 12.11 -10.89
N LEU A 3 -11.28 13.28 -10.27
CA LEU A 3 -11.09 14.57 -10.93
C LEU A 3 -9.64 14.76 -11.43
N VAL A 4 -8.65 14.46 -10.60
CA VAL A 4 -7.23 14.58 -10.97
C VAL A 4 -6.86 13.59 -12.06
N ALA A 5 -7.36 12.35 -12.00
CA ALA A 5 -7.17 11.37 -13.05
C ALA A 5 -7.69 11.89 -14.41
N ASN A 6 -8.90 12.46 -14.43
CA ASN A 6 -9.47 13.04 -15.65
C ASN A 6 -8.67 14.23 -16.18
N LEU A 7 -8.14 15.09 -15.31
CA LEU A 7 -7.29 16.22 -15.72
C LEU A 7 -5.98 15.74 -16.36
N LEU A 8 -5.33 14.74 -15.79
CA LEU A 8 -4.11 14.16 -16.36
C LEU A 8 -4.40 13.52 -17.73
N MET A 9 -5.50 12.78 -17.85
CA MET A 9 -5.96 12.19 -19.11
C MET A 9 -6.23 13.26 -20.16
N ALA A 10 -6.94 14.34 -19.79
CA ALA A 10 -7.21 15.46 -20.68
C ALA A 10 -5.93 16.20 -21.12
N ALA A 11 -4.89 16.21 -20.27
CA ALA A 11 -3.58 16.73 -20.61
C ALA A 11 -2.76 15.80 -21.54
N GLY A 12 -3.26 14.59 -21.84
CA GLY A 12 -2.68 13.70 -22.83
C GLY A 12 -1.62 12.73 -22.30
N ILE A 13 -1.61 12.41 -21.00
CA ILE A 13 -0.73 11.35 -20.50
C ILE A 13 -1.10 10.01 -21.14
N ASN A 14 -0.09 9.19 -21.45
CA ASN A 14 -0.26 7.88 -22.09
C ASN A 14 0.05 6.69 -21.17
N ARG A 15 0.66 6.96 -20.01
CA ARG A 15 0.99 5.98 -18.96
C ARG A 15 1.12 6.71 -17.62
N LEU A 16 0.76 6.05 -16.54
CA LEU A 16 1.00 6.52 -15.18
C LEU A 16 1.91 5.53 -14.45
N ILE A 17 2.95 6.03 -13.79
CA ILE A 17 3.74 5.25 -12.82
C ILE A 17 3.50 5.89 -11.46
N THR A 18 3.15 5.07 -10.46
CA THR A 18 2.84 5.54 -9.11
C THR A 18 3.22 4.48 -8.07
N MET A 19 3.20 4.85 -6.79
CA MET A 19 3.58 3.96 -5.69
C MET A 19 2.56 4.02 -4.55
N ASP A 20 2.21 2.85 -4.00
CA ASP A 20 1.37 2.70 -2.80
C ASP A 20 0.13 3.61 -2.76
N LEU A 21 -0.67 3.55 -3.83
CA LEU A 21 -1.97 4.21 -3.89
C LEU A 21 -2.77 3.95 -2.61
N HIS A 22 -3.41 5.00 -2.09
CA HIS A 22 -4.22 4.90 -0.88
C HIS A 22 -5.33 3.84 -1.02
N ALA A 23 -5.90 3.71 -2.22
CA ALA A 23 -6.84 2.68 -2.58
C ALA A 23 -6.51 2.14 -3.97
N ASP A 24 -6.39 0.81 -4.10
CA ASP A 24 -6.04 0.13 -5.36
C ASP A 24 -7.05 0.44 -6.49
N GLN A 25 -8.32 0.70 -6.13
CA GLN A 25 -9.38 1.05 -7.07
C GLN A 25 -9.11 2.34 -7.86
N ILE A 26 -8.21 3.21 -7.37
CA ILE A 26 -7.81 4.43 -8.08
C ILE A 26 -7.19 4.09 -9.44
N GLN A 27 -6.58 2.90 -9.62
CA GLN A 27 -6.10 2.46 -10.92
C GLN A 27 -7.23 2.46 -11.98
N GLY A 28 -8.42 2.02 -11.61
CA GLY A 28 -9.59 2.00 -12.49
C GLY A 28 -10.14 3.38 -12.85
N PHE A 29 -9.55 4.47 -12.34
CA PHE A 29 -9.89 5.82 -12.78
C PHE A 29 -9.18 6.23 -14.06
N PHE A 30 -8.13 5.51 -14.47
CA PHE A 30 -7.35 5.77 -15.67
C PHE A 30 -7.72 4.77 -16.77
N GLU A 31 -7.85 5.25 -18.00
CA GLU A 31 -8.13 4.42 -19.20
C GLU A 31 -6.83 4.12 -19.98
N ILE A 32 -5.69 4.27 -19.31
CA ILE A 32 -4.34 4.02 -19.80
C ILE A 32 -3.61 3.06 -18.85
N PRO A 33 -2.47 2.47 -19.27
CA PRO A 33 -1.67 1.65 -18.38
C PRO A 33 -1.23 2.41 -17.12
N VAL A 34 -1.45 1.78 -15.96
CA VAL A 34 -0.98 2.25 -14.65
C VAL A 34 -0.02 1.24 -14.07
N ASP A 35 1.24 1.62 -13.92
CA ASP A 35 2.25 0.84 -13.21
C ASP A 35 2.18 1.22 -11.73
N HIS A 36 1.49 0.40 -10.93
CA HIS A 36 1.38 0.59 -9.48
C HIS A 36 2.49 -0.19 -8.77
N LEU A 37 3.51 0.53 -8.34
CA LEU A 37 4.65 0.01 -7.60
C LEU A 37 4.31 -0.12 -6.11
N TYR A 38 4.91 -1.12 -5.46
CA TYR A 38 4.75 -1.35 -4.02
C TYR A 38 6.07 -1.17 -3.30
N ALA A 39 6.13 -0.29 -2.30
CA ALA A 39 7.35 -0.06 -1.54
C ALA A 39 7.71 -1.25 -0.63
N SER A 40 6.81 -2.22 -0.47
CA SER A 40 7.09 -3.50 0.21
C SER A 40 8.29 -4.23 -0.38
N THR A 41 8.57 -4.06 -1.67
CA THR A 41 9.77 -4.61 -2.34
C THR A 41 11.07 -4.11 -1.72
N LEU A 42 11.08 -2.92 -1.11
CA LEU A 42 12.22 -2.37 -0.37
C LEU A 42 12.12 -2.64 1.13
N PHE A 43 10.93 -2.50 1.70
CA PHE A 43 10.76 -2.63 3.15
C PHE A 43 10.84 -4.07 3.64
N LEU A 44 10.34 -5.06 2.88
CA LEU A 44 10.38 -6.46 3.32
C LEU A 44 11.82 -6.96 3.49
N PRO A 45 12.73 -6.84 2.50
CA PRO A 45 14.12 -7.27 2.69
C PRO A 45 14.82 -6.56 3.85
N TYR A 46 14.53 -5.28 4.06
CA TYR A 46 15.08 -4.54 5.19
C TYR A 46 14.58 -5.09 6.52
N LEU A 47 13.26 -5.31 6.66
CA LEU A 47 12.67 -5.88 7.87
C LEU A 47 13.13 -7.32 8.13
N GLU A 48 13.38 -8.10 7.07
CA GLU A 48 13.93 -9.45 7.17
C GLU A 48 15.36 -9.46 7.72
N SER A 49 16.13 -8.38 7.49
CA SER A 49 17.50 -8.23 8.00
C SER A 49 17.59 -7.84 9.48
N LEU A 50 16.46 -7.45 10.09
CA LEU A 50 16.39 -7.10 11.51
C LEU A 50 16.22 -8.36 12.38
N ASP A 51 16.48 -8.22 13.68
CA ASP A 51 16.10 -9.25 14.65
C ASP A 51 14.57 -9.36 14.75
N ARG A 52 14.08 -10.60 14.72
CA ARG A 52 12.66 -10.96 14.57
C ARG A 52 12.11 -11.78 15.73
N GLU A 53 12.91 -12.10 16.75
CA GLU A 53 12.44 -12.91 17.89
C GLU A 53 11.20 -12.31 18.58
N ASN A 54 11.07 -10.98 18.56
CA ASN A 54 9.92 -10.28 19.15
C ASN A 54 9.38 -9.16 18.25
N LEU A 55 9.30 -9.41 16.94
CA LEU A 55 8.74 -8.47 15.96
C LEU A 55 7.23 -8.68 15.83
N CYS A 56 6.47 -7.58 15.82
CA CYS A 56 5.03 -7.57 15.54
C CYS A 56 4.69 -6.41 14.61
N ILE A 57 3.84 -6.65 13.61
CA ILE A 57 3.37 -5.62 12.69
C ILE A 57 2.09 -5.00 13.24
N ALA A 58 2.09 -3.69 13.49
CA ALA A 58 0.90 -2.97 13.96
C ALA A 58 0.29 -2.09 12.86
N THR A 59 -1.05 -2.03 12.82
CA THR A 59 -1.79 -1.03 12.03
C THR A 59 -2.47 -0.01 12.96
N PRO A 60 -2.37 1.30 12.67
CA PRO A 60 -2.95 2.36 13.51
C PRO A 60 -4.49 2.42 13.42
N ASP A 61 -5.07 1.85 12.37
CA ASP A 61 -6.50 1.81 12.13
C ASP A 61 -6.91 0.58 11.30
N THR A 62 -8.21 0.42 11.07
CA THR A 62 -8.79 -0.69 10.32
C THR A 62 -8.58 -0.60 8.81
N GLY A 63 -8.30 0.60 8.28
CA GLY A 63 -8.02 0.81 6.86
C GLY A 63 -6.66 0.24 6.44
N GLY A 64 -5.66 0.33 7.32
CA GLY A 64 -4.33 -0.25 7.12
C GLY A 64 -4.24 -1.78 7.25
N THR A 65 -5.28 -2.44 7.78
CA THR A 65 -5.25 -3.88 8.14
C THR A 65 -4.83 -4.79 6.99
N LYS A 66 -5.31 -4.56 5.77
CA LYS A 66 -4.92 -5.40 4.62
C LYS A 66 -3.42 -5.32 4.34
N ARG A 67 -2.85 -4.11 4.40
CA ARG A 67 -1.43 -3.86 4.18
C ARG A 67 -0.61 -4.48 5.30
N ALA A 68 -0.95 -4.20 6.55
CA ALA A 68 -0.27 -4.78 7.71
C ALA A 68 -0.29 -6.32 7.70
N ASN A 69 -1.43 -6.92 7.36
CA ASN A 69 -1.56 -8.37 7.27
C ASN A 69 -0.68 -8.98 6.16
N SER A 70 -0.52 -8.28 5.03
CA SER A 70 0.40 -8.71 3.97
C SER A 70 1.85 -8.77 4.47
N TYR A 71 2.28 -7.76 5.23
CA TYR A 71 3.62 -7.73 5.83
C TYR A 71 3.79 -8.80 6.91
N ALA A 72 2.84 -8.90 7.84
CA ALA A 72 2.87 -9.87 8.92
C ALA A 72 2.94 -11.31 8.39
N LYS A 73 2.11 -11.63 7.38
CA LYS A 73 2.13 -12.95 6.73
C LYS A 73 3.43 -13.23 6.00
N HIS A 74 3.98 -12.25 5.28
CA HIS A 74 5.27 -12.43 4.59
C HIS A 74 6.41 -12.67 5.59
N LEU A 75 6.39 -11.94 6.70
CA LEU A 75 7.38 -12.06 7.77
C LEU A 75 7.05 -13.20 8.77
N GLY A 76 5.94 -13.92 8.64
CA GLY A 76 5.55 -14.95 9.60
C GLY A 76 5.50 -14.48 11.06
N VAL A 77 5.12 -13.21 11.29
CA VAL A 77 5.03 -12.59 12.63
C VAL A 77 3.60 -12.23 12.98
N ASP A 78 3.36 -11.94 14.26
CA ASP A 78 2.07 -11.48 14.75
C ASP A 78 1.67 -10.11 14.19
N MET A 79 0.36 -9.85 14.20
CA MET A 79 -0.21 -8.57 13.79
C MET A 79 -1.10 -7.98 14.90
N ALA A 80 -0.91 -6.69 15.18
CA ALA A 80 -1.77 -5.91 16.06
C ALA A 80 -2.62 -4.89 15.27
N ILE A 81 -3.87 -4.70 15.67
CA ILE A 81 -4.78 -3.70 15.09
C ILE A 81 -5.23 -2.75 16.19
N CYS A 82 -4.97 -1.46 16.01
CA CYS A 82 -5.54 -0.45 16.90
C CYS A 82 -7.03 -0.26 16.61
N TYR A 83 -7.85 -0.44 17.64
CA TYR A 83 -9.28 -0.16 17.59
C TYR A 83 -9.58 1.09 18.44
N LYS A 84 -9.99 2.17 17.77
CA LYS A 84 -10.32 3.44 18.40
C LYS A 84 -11.84 3.56 18.57
N GLN A 85 -12.28 3.87 19.79
CA GLN A 85 -13.63 4.35 20.09
C GLN A 85 -13.57 5.86 20.41
N ARG A 86 -14.66 6.58 20.13
CA ARG A 86 -14.75 8.04 20.28
C ARG A 86 -15.16 8.43 21.70
#